data_AF-A0A498MYH2-F1
#
_entry.id   AF-A0A498MYH2-F1
#
_cell.length_a   1.000
_cell.length_b   1.000
_cell.length_c   1.000
_cell.angle_alpha   90.00
_cell.angle_beta   90.00
_cell.angle_gamma   90.00
#
_symmetry.space_group_name_H-M   'P 1'
#
loop_
_entity.id
_entity.type
_entity.pdbx_description
1 polymer ?
#
loop_
_entity_poly.entity_id
_entity_poly.type
_entity_poly.pdbx_seq_one_letter_code
_entity_poly.pdbx_strand_id
1 'polypeptide(L)'
;MENPQKNSPLVRDLTRAFSHYNKHNLFLKKNHKETLAFFREFRQNHSNTCSSSSSTSGGLDTDQLSCISLLRHEEDYLQNVFGSAPYILILGQDCSSRYQLLNCLLGERLLPLGSEVGGACGPEGGACRRRKLCFTHGRQTRLSLALPGQYELVHQLAAHCGRWDTVPREDLEIQECEDPAQRLAELEITLHHPLLQEVKIMVVPCCGVQPVEEALEDCKRAILPIILYAVSKDALSDEQVSDLQKVREALPFPVCFVRIPGGPSDPASPEPSRGALYRHLQSLELVGAAAGNCACGAPAQTPGRMQSVVAESLERLQRVLVPFARQLLQSQQVEAATLLNAVHCRWLDLFINQAFDMQRDLQITPRRLEYTREKEGELFSSLMAIANRKQEEMKEMIVETLSSMKEQLLEDAANLQFTGVLSLFI
;
A
#
# COMPACT_ATOMS: atom_id res chain seq x y z
N MET A 1 -25.06 29.17 23.39
CA MET A 1 -24.98 28.12 24.42
C MET A 1 -24.12 27.00 23.85
N GLU A 2 -22.85 27.00 24.20
CA GLU A 2 -21.89 25.97 23.79
C GLU A 2 -22.25 24.67 24.51
N ASN A 3 -22.45 23.59 23.76
CA ASN A 3 -22.86 22.30 24.31
C ASN A 3 -21.63 21.58 24.90
N PRO A 4 -21.52 21.41 26.24
CA PRO A 4 -20.31 20.87 26.88
C PRO A 4 -20.09 19.36 26.64
N GLN A 5 -20.97 18.68 25.88
CA GLN A 5 -20.86 17.25 25.57
C GLN A 5 -19.93 16.90 24.39
N LYS A 6 -19.48 17.89 23.59
CA LYS A 6 -18.62 17.66 22.41
C LYS A 6 -17.19 17.18 22.70
N ASN A 7 -16.78 17.18 23.97
CA ASN A 7 -15.41 16.84 24.39
C ASN A 7 -15.38 15.66 25.35
N SER A 8 -16.01 14.54 24.97
CA SER A 8 -15.82 13.29 25.72
C SER A 8 -14.33 12.89 25.69
N PRO A 9 -13.79 12.30 26.77
CA PRO A 9 -12.39 11.90 26.81
C PRO A 9 -12.09 10.80 25.76
N LEU A 10 -13.10 9.99 25.40
CA LEU A 10 -13.05 9.05 24.28
C LEU A 10 -12.80 9.77 22.95
N VAL A 11 -13.62 10.77 22.61
CA VAL A 11 -13.49 11.56 21.37
C VAL A 11 -12.12 12.21 21.31
N ARG A 12 -11.71 12.91 22.36
CA ARG A 12 -10.42 13.62 22.39
C ARG A 12 -9.24 12.69 22.15
N ASP A 13 -9.20 11.55 22.83
CA ASP A 13 -8.06 10.64 22.79
C ASP A 13 -8.02 9.84 21.46
N LEU A 14 -9.19 9.51 20.89
CA LEU A 14 -9.28 8.95 19.54
C LEU A 14 -8.86 9.95 18.48
N THR A 15 -9.37 11.18 18.51
CA THR A 15 -8.97 12.25 17.59
C THR A 15 -7.46 12.45 17.63
N ARG A 16 -6.84 12.46 18.82
CA ARG A 16 -5.38 12.55 18.93
C ARG A 16 -4.67 11.35 18.27
N ALA A 17 -5.17 10.13 18.48
CA ALA A 17 -4.58 8.94 17.87
C ALA A 17 -4.66 8.97 16.34
N PHE A 18 -5.81 9.32 15.78
CA PHE A 18 -6.00 9.45 14.33
C PHE A 18 -5.18 10.60 13.73
N SER A 19 -5.15 11.77 14.40
CA SER A 19 -4.35 12.92 13.95
C SER A 19 -2.85 12.60 13.91
N HIS A 20 -2.33 11.90 14.93
CA HIS A 20 -0.95 11.42 14.94
C HIS A 20 -0.71 10.44 13.78
N TYR A 21 -1.62 9.50 13.55
CA TYR A 21 -1.52 8.56 12.44
C TYR A 21 -1.48 9.31 11.10
N ASN A 22 -2.44 10.20 10.84
CA ASN A 22 -2.53 10.97 9.61
C ASN A 22 -1.26 11.80 9.36
N LYS A 23 -0.73 12.46 10.40
CA LYS A 23 0.53 13.22 10.33
C LYS A 23 1.73 12.33 9.98
N HIS A 24 1.89 11.18 10.64
CA HIS A 24 2.99 10.27 10.35
C HIS A 24 2.86 9.61 8.97
N ASN A 25 1.63 9.28 8.56
CA ASN A 25 1.37 8.72 7.24
C ASN A 25 1.77 9.72 6.13
N LEU A 26 1.49 11.02 6.31
CA LEU A 26 1.97 12.07 5.40
C LEU A 26 3.50 12.09 5.27
N PHE A 27 4.25 11.92 6.37
CA PHE A 27 5.71 11.85 6.32
C PHE A 27 6.21 10.60 5.61
N LEU A 28 5.62 9.43 5.90
CA LEU A 28 5.98 8.18 5.23
C LEU A 28 5.69 8.24 3.73
N LYS A 29 4.54 8.81 3.34
CA LYS A 29 4.18 9.05 1.94
C LYS A 29 5.17 9.98 1.25
N LYS A 30 5.63 11.04 1.93
CA LYS A 30 6.66 11.94 1.41
C LYS A 30 7.97 11.19 1.21
N ASN A 31 8.43 10.45 2.20
CA ASN A 31 9.66 9.65 2.14
C ASN A 31 9.60 8.62 0.99
N HIS A 32 8.49 7.91 0.86
CA HIS A 32 8.29 6.98 -0.25
C HIS A 32 8.34 7.67 -1.62
N LYS A 33 7.70 8.84 -1.78
CA LYS A 33 7.79 9.62 -3.02
C LYS A 33 9.21 10.07 -3.35
N GLU A 34 9.96 10.54 -2.35
CA GLU A 34 11.37 10.92 -2.50
C GLU A 34 12.23 9.72 -2.89
N THR A 35 11.98 8.56 -2.27
CA THR A 35 12.63 7.28 -2.62
C THR A 35 12.37 6.89 -4.08
N LEU A 36 11.11 6.95 -4.54
CA LEU A 36 10.76 6.65 -5.93
C LEU A 36 11.33 7.66 -6.92
N ALA A 37 11.37 8.95 -6.56
CA ALA A 37 12.00 9.99 -7.37
C ALA A 37 13.50 9.73 -7.53
N PHE A 38 14.18 9.42 -6.43
CA PHE A 38 15.58 9.05 -6.40
C PHE A 38 15.84 7.84 -7.33
N PHE A 39 15.03 6.78 -7.23
CA PHE A 39 15.18 5.58 -8.08
C PHE A 39 14.93 5.86 -9.57
N ARG A 40 14.10 6.84 -9.89
CA ARG A 40 13.89 7.27 -11.27
C ARG A 40 15.12 8.02 -11.80
N GLU A 41 15.63 8.96 -11.02
CA GLU A 41 16.83 9.74 -11.38
C GLU A 41 18.05 8.84 -11.55
N PHE A 42 18.28 7.92 -10.62
CA PHE A 42 19.41 7.00 -10.71
C PHE A 42 19.36 6.12 -11.97
N ARG A 43 18.20 5.53 -12.27
CA ARG A 43 18.03 4.74 -13.50
C ARG A 43 18.26 5.56 -14.76
N GLN A 44 17.79 6.81 -14.77
CA GLN A 44 17.99 7.71 -15.91
C GLN A 44 19.48 8.04 -16.09
N ASN A 45 20.19 8.37 -15.01
CA ASN A 45 21.64 8.64 -15.07
C ASN A 45 22.42 7.41 -15.55
N HIS A 46 22.11 6.22 -15.04
CA HIS A 46 22.76 4.98 -15.48
C HIS A 46 22.52 4.68 -16.97
N SER A 47 21.29 4.85 -17.44
CA SER A 47 20.94 4.67 -18.86
C SER A 47 21.65 5.68 -19.77
N ASN A 48 21.82 6.92 -19.34
CA ASN A 48 22.53 7.96 -20.10
C ASN A 48 24.05 7.66 -20.19
N THR A 49 24.67 7.17 -19.12
CA THR A 49 26.08 6.74 -19.11
C THR A 49 26.32 5.50 -19.99
N CYS A 50 25.40 4.53 -20.00
CA CYS A 50 25.50 3.36 -20.87
C CYS A 50 25.27 3.72 -22.35
N SER A 51 24.35 4.64 -22.65
CA SER A 51 24.09 5.11 -24.03
C SER A 51 25.23 5.93 -24.62
N SER A 52 26.08 6.54 -23.77
CA SER A 52 27.26 7.28 -24.21
C SER A 52 28.52 6.39 -24.33
N SER A 53 28.49 5.17 -23.82
CA SER A 53 29.56 4.17 -23.92
C SER A 53 29.21 2.98 -24.84
N SER A 54 27.98 2.91 -25.37
CA SER A 54 27.48 1.85 -26.25
C SER A 54 27.99 1.95 -27.70
N SER A 55 29.31 2.05 -27.89
CA SER A 55 29.94 1.59 -29.13
C SER A 55 30.66 0.25 -28.95
N THR A 56 30.96 -0.22 -27.74
CA THR A 56 31.64 -1.53 -27.54
C THR A 56 31.44 -2.11 -26.13
N SER A 57 30.39 -2.91 -25.90
CA SER A 57 30.40 -4.10 -25.01
C SER A 57 28.97 -4.56 -24.74
N GLY A 58 28.71 -5.86 -24.95
CA GLY A 58 27.38 -6.45 -24.88
C GLY A 58 27.05 -7.08 -23.53
N GLY A 59 25.77 -7.02 -23.17
CA GLY A 59 25.04 -8.16 -22.63
C GLY A 59 24.83 -8.26 -21.11
N LEU A 60 25.38 -7.39 -20.27
CA LEU A 60 25.34 -7.56 -18.80
C LEU A 60 24.33 -6.67 -18.04
N ASP A 61 23.67 -5.71 -18.68
CA ASP A 61 23.09 -4.57 -17.95
C ASP A 61 21.60 -4.69 -17.55
N THR A 62 20.83 -5.58 -18.19
CA THR A 62 19.37 -5.62 -17.95
C THR A 62 19.01 -6.24 -16.60
N ASP A 63 19.76 -7.25 -16.15
CA ASP A 63 19.50 -7.95 -14.88
C ASP A 63 19.92 -7.11 -13.66
N GLN A 64 20.99 -6.29 -13.77
CA GLN A 64 21.45 -5.43 -12.68
C GLN A 64 20.54 -4.21 -12.44
N LEU A 65 19.79 -3.76 -13.44
CA LEU A 65 18.80 -2.69 -13.28
C LEU A 65 17.50 -3.19 -12.62
N SER A 66 17.21 -4.49 -12.72
CA SER A 66 16.05 -5.11 -12.07
C SER A 66 16.18 -5.14 -10.54
N CYS A 67 17.40 -5.20 -10.00
CA CYS A 67 17.65 -5.16 -8.55
C CYS A 67 17.61 -3.75 -7.92
N ILE A 68 17.41 -2.68 -8.70
CA ILE A 68 17.36 -1.29 -8.21
C ILE A 68 15.92 -0.79 -8.01
N SER A 69 14.91 -1.62 -8.31
CA SER A 69 13.50 -1.29 -8.12
C SER A 69 12.91 -1.93 -6.85
N LEU A 70 11.89 -1.30 -6.26
CA LEU A 70 11.00 -2.02 -5.35
C LEU A 70 10.39 -3.22 -6.08
N LEU A 71 10.24 -4.33 -5.37
CA LEU A 71 9.44 -5.44 -5.86
C LEU A 71 7.98 -4.97 -5.96
N ARG A 72 7.25 -5.38 -7.00
CA ARG A 72 5.87 -4.93 -7.24
C ARG A 72 4.96 -5.10 -6.03
N HIS A 73 5.06 -6.23 -5.34
CA HIS A 73 4.25 -6.49 -4.14
C HIS A 73 4.58 -5.55 -2.97
N GLU A 74 5.85 -5.12 -2.83
CA GLU A 74 6.25 -4.15 -1.81
C GLU A 74 5.73 -2.76 -2.18
N GLU A 75 5.82 -2.38 -3.45
CA GLU A 75 5.30 -1.12 -3.96
C GLU A 75 3.77 -1.04 -3.81
N ASP A 76 3.04 -2.06 -4.25
CA ASP A 76 1.59 -2.14 -4.13
C ASP A 76 1.15 -2.06 -2.66
N TYR A 77 1.84 -2.78 -1.76
CA TYR A 77 1.58 -2.72 -0.33
C TYR A 77 1.82 -1.32 0.24
N LEU A 78 2.98 -0.72 -0.03
CA LEU A 78 3.32 0.62 0.47
C LEU A 78 2.37 1.69 -0.07
N GLN A 79 2.00 1.62 -1.36
CA GLN A 79 1.01 2.52 -1.96
C GLN A 79 -0.35 2.40 -1.28
N ASN A 80 -0.80 1.18 -0.98
CA ASN A 80 -2.04 0.94 -0.26
C ASN A 80 -2.00 1.52 1.17
N VAL A 81 -0.93 1.26 1.93
CA VAL A 81 -0.80 1.75 3.31
C VAL A 81 -0.64 3.27 3.38
N PHE A 82 0.19 3.87 2.52
CA PHE A 82 0.38 5.33 2.49
C PHE A 82 -0.77 6.11 1.84
N GLY A 83 -1.62 5.41 1.10
CA GLY A 83 -2.90 5.91 0.59
C GLY A 83 -4.03 5.81 1.62
N SER A 84 -3.86 4.99 2.66
CA SER A 84 -4.95 4.64 3.57
C SER A 84 -5.32 5.75 4.56
N ALA A 85 -6.61 6.07 4.60
CA ALA A 85 -7.19 6.90 5.65
C ALA A 85 -7.88 6.01 6.71
N PRO A 86 -7.84 6.37 8.01
CA PRO A 86 -8.62 5.69 9.03
C PRO A 86 -10.11 5.71 8.69
N TYR A 87 -10.78 4.59 8.91
CA TYR A 87 -12.21 4.46 8.66
C TYR A 87 -12.84 3.54 9.70
N ILE A 88 -13.79 4.02 10.50
CA ILE A 88 -14.48 3.20 11.50
C ILE A 88 -15.66 2.50 10.84
N LEU A 89 -15.71 1.18 10.95
CA LEU A 89 -16.80 0.34 10.49
C LEU A 89 -17.62 -0.15 11.68
N ILE A 90 -18.89 0.21 11.72
CA ILE A 90 -19.83 -0.19 12.77
C ILE A 90 -20.75 -1.29 12.25
N LEU A 91 -20.48 -2.51 12.72
CA LEU A 91 -21.30 -3.70 12.57
C LEU A 91 -22.04 -3.97 13.89
N GLY A 92 -22.98 -4.91 13.89
CA GLY A 92 -23.60 -5.36 15.13
C GLY A 92 -24.82 -6.24 14.91
N GLN A 93 -25.34 -6.78 16.01
CA GLN A 93 -26.47 -7.72 16.00
C GLN A 93 -27.78 -7.09 15.55
N ASP A 94 -27.99 -5.81 15.88
CA ASP A 94 -29.22 -5.09 15.61
C ASP A 94 -28.95 -3.60 15.32
N CYS A 95 -29.94 -2.90 14.76
CA CYS A 95 -29.81 -1.46 14.44
C CYS A 95 -29.65 -0.60 15.69
N SER A 96 -30.38 -0.92 16.77
CA SER A 96 -30.35 -0.12 18.00
C SER A 96 -28.95 -0.14 18.62
N SER A 97 -28.31 -1.31 18.66
CA SER A 97 -26.94 -1.48 19.17
C SER A 97 -25.91 -0.70 18.37
N ARG A 98 -26.01 -0.74 17.02
CA ARG A 98 -25.13 0.05 16.14
C ARG A 98 -25.31 1.55 16.36
N TYR A 99 -26.55 2.00 16.48
CA TYR A 99 -26.88 3.42 16.66
C TYR A 99 -26.43 3.93 18.03
N GLN A 100 -26.62 3.12 19.07
CA GLN A 100 -26.14 3.43 20.42
C GLN A 100 -24.61 3.50 20.46
N LEU A 101 -23.91 2.58 19.80
CA LEU A 101 -22.46 2.64 19.69
C LEU A 101 -22.00 3.92 18.97
N LEU A 102 -22.62 4.27 17.85
CA LEU A 102 -22.30 5.51 17.13
C LEU A 102 -22.53 6.75 18.01
N ASN A 103 -23.69 6.86 18.66
CA ASN A 103 -24.02 7.98 19.53
C ASN A 103 -22.99 8.11 20.67
N CYS A 104 -22.54 6.99 21.23
CA CYS A 104 -21.48 6.99 22.25
C CYS A 104 -20.10 7.38 21.69
N LEU A 105 -19.76 6.97 20.46
CA LEU A 105 -18.51 7.35 19.80
C LEU A 105 -18.45 8.86 19.50
N LEU A 106 -19.57 9.44 19.05
CA LEU A 106 -19.67 10.87 18.77
C LEU A 106 -19.94 11.70 20.05
N GLY A 107 -20.34 11.07 21.15
CA GLY A 107 -20.71 11.78 22.38
C GLY A 107 -22.00 12.59 22.27
N GLU A 108 -22.80 12.36 21.22
CA GLU A 108 -24.04 13.07 20.92
C GLU A 108 -25.11 12.05 20.50
N ARG A 109 -26.37 12.26 20.91
CA ARG A 109 -27.50 11.43 20.48
C ARG A 109 -27.95 11.89 19.11
N LEU A 110 -27.29 11.41 18.07
CA LEU A 110 -27.58 11.78 16.68
C LEU A 110 -28.61 10.85 16.03
N LEU A 111 -28.46 9.55 16.25
CA LEU A 111 -29.40 8.55 15.75
C LEU A 111 -30.48 8.24 16.80
N PRO A 112 -31.72 7.92 16.37
CA PRO A 112 -32.82 7.60 17.27
C PRO A 112 -32.49 6.34 18.09
N LEU A 113 -33.09 6.21 19.28
CA LEU A 113 -32.96 5.06 20.19
C LEU A 113 -34.34 4.65 20.73
N GLY A 114 -34.48 3.40 21.18
CA GLY A 114 -35.75 2.88 21.72
C GLY A 114 -36.86 2.80 20.67
N SER A 115 -38.09 3.17 21.05
CA SER A 115 -39.27 3.11 20.17
C SER A 115 -39.16 4.00 18.92
N GLU A 116 -38.30 5.02 18.94
CA GLU A 116 -38.06 5.93 17.81
C GLU A 116 -37.27 5.28 16.67
N VAL A 117 -36.53 4.19 16.94
CA VAL A 117 -35.77 3.46 15.91
C VAL A 117 -36.71 2.75 14.95
N GLY A 118 -37.92 2.41 15.39
CA GLY A 118 -38.87 1.54 14.71
C GLY A 118 -38.78 0.08 15.16
N GLY A 119 -39.40 -0.81 14.41
CA GLY A 119 -39.41 -2.25 14.72
C GLY A 119 -38.01 -2.85 14.79
N ALA A 120 -37.85 -3.87 15.64
CA ALA A 120 -36.64 -4.67 15.71
C ALA A 120 -36.33 -5.28 14.33
N CYS A 121 -35.04 -5.51 14.05
CA CYS A 121 -34.58 -6.20 12.85
C CYS A 121 -34.00 -7.57 13.23
N GLY A 122 -34.25 -8.59 12.41
CA GLY A 122 -33.68 -9.93 12.58
C GLY A 122 -34.74 -10.98 12.92
N PRO A 123 -34.40 -12.11 13.57
CA PRO A 123 -35.37 -13.19 13.82
C PRO A 123 -36.58 -12.78 14.69
N GLU A 124 -36.44 -11.73 15.51
CA GLU A 124 -37.49 -11.21 16.41
C GLU A 124 -38.28 -10.02 15.81
N GLY A 125 -37.91 -9.51 14.63
CA GLY A 125 -38.60 -8.37 14.01
C GLY A 125 -38.43 -8.32 12.49
N GLY A 126 -39.42 -7.82 11.77
CA GLY A 126 -39.51 -7.92 10.31
C GLY A 126 -38.29 -7.43 9.51
N ALA A 127 -38.33 -7.63 8.19
CA ALA A 127 -37.25 -7.24 7.29
C ALA A 127 -36.81 -5.79 7.52
N CYS A 128 -35.52 -5.60 7.84
CA CYS A 128 -34.96 -4.28 8.04
C CYS A 128 -34.98 -3.51 6.70
N ARG A 129 -35.26 -2.22 6.76
CA ARG A 129 -35.22 -1.32 5.60
C ARG A 129 -34.21 -0.19 5.74
N ARG A 130 -33.37 -0.23 6.78
CA ARG A 130 -32.45 0.87 7.10
C ARG A 130 -31.22 0.83 6.20
N ARG A 131 -30.97 1.92 5.48
CA ARG A 131 -29.89 2.06 4.50
C ARG A 131 -28.52 2.19 5.16
N LYS A 132 -27.45 2.04 4.37
CA LYS A 132 -26.07 2.30 4.79
C LYS A 132 -25.93 3.78 5.18
N LEU A 133 -25.23 4.06 6.28
CA LEU A 133 -25.02 5.42 6.78
C LEU A 133 -23.53 5.76 6.74
N CYS A 134 -23.19 6.93 6.20
CA CYS A 134 -21.82 7.39 6.02
C CYS A 134 -21.65 8.76 6.70
N PHE A 135 -20.79 8.84 7.71
CA PHE A 135 -20.52 10.06 8.47
C PHE A 135 -19.20 10.67 8.05
N THR A 136 -19.23 11.95 7.70
CA THR A 136 -18.06 12.71 7.25
C THR A 136 -18.00 14.09 7.90
N HIS A 137 -16.83 14.72 7.87
CA HIS A 137 -16.70 16.08 8.39
C HIS A 137 -17.28 17.11 7.43
N GLY A 138 -18.05 18.05 7.97
CA GLY A 138 -18.54 19.23 7.26
C GLY A 138 -18.51 20.46 8.15
N ARG A 139 -18.48 21.65 7.54
CA ARG A 139 -18.59 22.91 8.29
C ARG A 139 -19.96 23.11 8.92
N GLN A 140 -20.99 22.51 8.31
CA GLN A 140 -22.38 22.54 8.74
C GLN A 140 -22.92 21.11 8.77
N THR A 141 -23.95 20.88 9.57
CA THR A 141 -24.70 19.62 9.57
C THR A 141 -25.60 19.56 8.34
N ARG A 142 -25.37 18.59 7.45
CA ARG A 142 -26.21 18.35 6.26
C ARG A 142 -26.37 16.85 6.05
N LEU A 143 -27.58 16.47 5.67
CA LEU A 143 -27.92 15.13 5.21
C LEU A 143 -28.14 15.16 3.70
N SER A 144 -27.69 14.12 3.02
CA SER A 144 -27.90 13.92 1.58
C SER A 144 -27.97 12.44 1.26
N LEU A 145 -28.71 12.09 0.21
CA LEU A 145 -28.69 10.74 -0.34
C LEU A 145 -27.66 10.69 -1.46
N ALA A 146 -26.74 9.75 -1.38
CA ALA A 146 -25.69 9.57 -2.38
C ALA A 146 -25.67 8.14 -2.90
N LEU A 147 -25.48 7.99 -4.20
CA LEU A 147 -25.17 6.69 -4.79
C LEU A 147 -23.69 6.34 -4.54
N PRO A 148 -23.35 5.03 -4.50
CA PRO A 148 -21.97 4.58 -4.58
C PRO A 148 -21.27 5.26 -5.76
N GLY A 149 -20.16 5.95 -5.52
CA GLY A 149 -19.47 6.75 -6.55
C GLY A 149 -19.78 8.26 -6.57
N GLN A 150 -20.39 8.81 -5.51
CA GLN A 150 -20.54 10.26 -5.23
C GLN A 150 -21.57 11.03 -6.08
N TYR A 151 -22.60 10.35 -6.60
CA TYR A 151 -23.74 11.06 -7.21
C TYR A 151 -24.77 11.42 -6.16
N GLU A 152 -24.89 12.70 -5.83
CA GLU A 152 -25.92 13.20 -4.92
C GLU A 152 -27.30 13.14 -5.60
N LEU A 153 -28.25 12.45 -4.96
CA LEU A 153 -29.63 12.42 -5.38
C LEU A 153 -30.35 13.66 -4.86
N VAL A 154 -31.01 14.37 -5.77
CA VAL A 154 -31.89 15.50 -5.42
C VAL A 154 -33.17 14.93 -4.84
N HIS A 155 -33.22 14.79 -3.52
CA HIS A 155 -34.39 14.29 -2.78
C HIS A 155 -34.69 15.21 -1.59
N GLN A 156 -35.97 15.50 -1.36
CA GLN A 156 -36.38 16.32 -0.22
C GLN A 156 -36.47 15.44 1.04
N LEU A 157 -35.39 15.42 1.81
CA LEU A 157 -35.33 14.72 3.09
C LEU A 157 -36.20 15.39 4.15
N ALA A 158 -36.74 14.61 5.07
CA ALA A 158 -37.49 15.12 6.23
C ALA A 158 -36.61 16.06 7.07
N ALA A 159 -35.30 15.78 7.12
CA ALA A 159 -34.29 16.64 7.74
C ALA A 159 -34.20 18.07 7.16
N HIS A 160 -34.72 18.32 5.96
CA HIS A 160 -34.76 19.65 5.34
C HIS A 160 -36.03 20.44 5.68
N CYS A 161 -37.06 19.78 6.18
CA CYS A 161 -38.37 20.37 6.43
C CYS A 161 -38.50 21.04 7.82
N GLY A 162 -37.49 20.91 8.69
CA GLY A 162 -37.53 21.49 10.03
C GLY A 162 -36.30 21.15 10.87
N ARG A 163 -36.35 21.54 12.15
CA ARG A 163 -35.34 21.12 13.14
C ARG A 163 -35.68 19.71 13.62
N TRP A 164 -34.64 18.92 13.85
CA TRP A 164 -34.73 17.56 14.36
C TRP A 164 -33.68 17.38 15.47
N ASP A 165 -34.05 16.66 16.52
CA ASP A 165 -33.12 16.33 17.61
C ASP A 165 -32.27 15.10 17.28
N THR A 166 -32.87 14.13 16.60
CA THR A 166 -32.22 12.95 16.01
C THR A 166 -32.57 12.83 14.54
N VAL A 167 -31.72 12.17 13.75
CA VAL A 167 -31.98 11.94 12.32
C VAL A 167 -33.37 11.33 12.14
N PRO A 168 -34.25 11.94 11.31
CA PRO A 168 -35.59 11.44 11.08
C PRO A 168 -35.58 9.99 10.58
N ARG A 169 -36.51 9.19 11.10
CA ARG A 169 -36.63 7.78 10.73
C ARG A 169 -36.90 7.58 9.24
N GLU A 170 -37.69 8.47 8.63
CA GLU A 170 -38.04 8.47 7.21
C GLU A 170 -36.81 8.58 6.31
N ASP A 171 -35.77 9.28 6.76
CA ASP A 171 -34.50 9.45 6.02
C ASP A 171 -33.57 8.24 6.20
N LEU A 172 -33.71 7.50 7.31
CA LEU A 172 -32.92 6.29 7.60
C LEU A 172 -33.44 5.06 6.87
N GLU A 173 -34.74 5.01 6.54
CA GLU A 173 -35.37 3.87 5.89
C GLU A 173 -35.41 4.04 4.37
N ILE A 174 -35.26 2.93 3.65
CA ILE A 174 -35.52 2.83 2.23
C ILE A 174 -37.03 2.82 2.05
N GLN A 175 -37.56 3.87 1.42
CA GLN A 175 -38.97 3.96 1.09
C GLN A 175 -39.32 2.96 -0.01
N GLU A 176 -40.57 2.49 -0.04
CA GLU A 176 -41.06 1.64 -1.11
C GLU A 176 -41.14 2.45 -2.40
N CYS A 177 -40.09 2.33 -3.22
CA CYS A 177 -39.97 3.04 -4.48
C CYS A 177 -39.48 2.09 -5.58
N GLU A 178 -40.02 2.25 -6.79
CA GLU A 178 -39.58 1.47 -7.96
C GLU A 178 -38.17 1.88 -8.41
N ASP A 179 -37.74 3.11 -8.08
CA ASP A 179 -36.45 3.65 -8.49
C ASP A 179 -35.28 2.86 -7.86
N PRO A 180 -34.46 2.14 -8.66
CA PRO A 180 -33.29 1.44 -8.16
C PRO A 180 -32.27 2.38 -7.53
N ALA A 181 -32.18 3.64 -7.99
CA ALA A 181 -31.25 4.60 -7.43
C ALA A 181 -31.57 4.92 -5.96
N GLN A 182 -32.86 5.09 -5.63
CA GLN A 182 -33.27 5.34 -4.24
C GLN A 182 -33.02 4.15 -3.30
N ARG A 183 -33.08 2.92 -3.82
CA ARG A 183 -32.80 1.70 -3.07
C ARG A 183 -31.31 1.50 -2.79
N LEU A 184 -30.45 1.89 -3.74
CA LEU A 184 -29.00 1.82 -3.61
C LEU A 184 -28.40 3.03 -2.87
N ALA A 185 -29.17 4.11 -2.72
CA ALA A 185 -28.70 5.34 -2.10
C ALA A 185 -28.40 5.18 -0.61
N GLU A 186 -27.22 5.66 -0.24
CA GLU A 186 -26.68 5.72 1.11
C GLU A 186 -27.01 7.08 1.72
N LEU A 187 -27.20 7.12 3.05
CA LEU A 187 -27.36 8.39 3.74
C LEU A 187 -25.99 8.95 4.13
N GLU A 188 -25.57 10.02 3.47
CA GLU A 188 -24.40 10.79 3.86
C GLU A 188 -24.77 11.86 4.88
N ILE A 189 -24.11 11.80 6.04
CA ILE A 189 -24.35 12.69 7.16
C ILE A 189 -23.05 13.46 7.43
N THR A 190 -23.03 14.71 6.99
CA THR A 190 -21.92 15.63 7.25
C THR A 190 -22.13 16.31 8.59
N LEU A 191 -21.10 16.34 9.44
CA LEU A 191 -21.18 16.97 10.77
C LEU A 191 -19.93 17.80 11.08
N HIS A 192 -20.14 18.91 11.79
CA HIS A 192 -19.05 19.65 12.41
C HIS A 192 -18.60 18.96 13.70
N HIS A 193 -17.84 17.87 13.55
CA HIS A 193 -17.33 17.07 14.67
C HIS A 193 -15.81 16.87 14.56
N PRO A 194 -15.02 17.08 15.63
CA PRO A 194 -13.56 17.00 15.60
C PRO A 194 -13.03 15.61 15.26
N LEU A 195 -13.70 14.54 15.73
CA LEU A 195 -13.32 13.17 15.36
C LEU A 195 -13.40 12.97 13.84
N LEU A 196 -14.44 13.50 13.20
CA LEU A 196 -14.69 13.25 11.78
C LEU A 196 -13.69 13.98 10.87
N GLN A 197 -12.96 14.97 11.40
CA GLN A 197 -11.85 15.61 10.66
C GLN A 197 -10.73 14.61 10.38
N GLU A 198 -10.57 13.61 11.24
CA GLU A 198 -9.45 12.68 11.20
C GLU A 198 -9.86 11.28 10.71
N VAL A 199 -11.15 10.93 10.77
CA VAL A 199 -11.67 9.60 10.43
C VAL A 199 -13.09 9.66 9.85
N LYS A 200 -13.42 8.79 8.89
CA LYS A 200 -14.81 8.58 8.43
C LYS A 200 -15.45 7.43 9.20
N ILE A 201 -16.78 7.44 9.33
CA ILE A 201 -17.52 6.36 10.01
C ILE A 201 -18.60 5.84 9.09
N MET A 202 -18.72 4.52 8.96
CA MET A 202 -19.82 3.85 8.27
C MET A 202 -20.56 2.96 9.24
N VAL A 203 -21.88 3.07 9.22
CA VAL A 203 -22.77 2.08 9.83
C VAL A 203 -23.22 1.15 8.72
N VAL A 204 -22.74 -0.09 8.77
CA VAL A 204 -23.06 -1.12 7.79
C VAL A 204 -24.54 -1.48 7.93
N PRO A 205 -25.32 -1.61 6.83
CA PRO A 205 -26.74 -1.98 6.89
C PRO A 205 -26.92 -3.43 7.38
N CYS A 206 -28.17 -3.83 7.65
CA CYS A 206 -28.46 -5.26 7.92
C CYS A 206 -28.23 -6.10 6.66
N CYS A 207 -27.83 -7.36 6.83
CA CYS A 207 -27.69 -8.33 5.74
C CYS A 207 -28.98 -8.48 4.89
N GLY A 208 -30.16 -8.34 5.49
CA GLY A 208 -31.45 -8.36 4.78
C GLY A 208 -31.72 -7.14 3.88
N VAL A 209 -30.93 -6.06 4.02
CA VAL A 209 -31.00 -4.87 3.15
C VAL A 209 -29.95 -4.97 2.05
N GLN A 210 -28.71 -5.27 2.45
CA GLN A 210 -27.57 -5.39 1.56
C GLN A 210 -26.61 -6.43 2.14
N PRO A 211 -26.11 -7.38 1.33
CA PRO A 211 -25.07 -8.31 1.76
C PRO A 211 -23.83 -7.56 2.28
N VAL A 212 -23.16 -8.14 3.28
CA VAL A 212 -22.03 -7.49 3.95
C VAL A 212 -20.86 -7.27 3.00
N GLU A 213 -20.65 -8.18 2.06
CA GLU A 213 -19.58 -8.13 1.07
C GLU A 213 -19.77 -6.92 0.15
N GLU A 214 -20.99 -6.72 -0.36
CA GLU A 214 -21.35 -5.57 -1.18
C GLU A 214 -21.21 -4.25 -0.41
N ALA A 215 -21.64 -4.23 0.85
CA ALA A 215 -21.52 -3.04 1.69
C ALA A 215 -20.05 -2.63 1.97
N LEU A 216 -19.13 -3.59 1.91
CA LEU A 216 -17.70 -3.40 2.22
C LEU A 216 -16.82 -3.21 0.98
N GLU A 217 -17.36 -3.25 -0.25
CA GLU A 217 -16.55 -3.07 -1.48
C GLU A 217 -15.75 -1.77 -1.47
N ASP A 218 -16.37 -0.67 -1.04
CA ASP A 218 -15.72 0.65 -0.94
C ASP A 218 -14.56 0.68 0.07
N CYS A 219 -14.52 -0.29 1.00
CA CYS A 219 -13.55 -0.35 2.09
C CYS A 219 -12.31 -1.18 1.75
N LYS A 220 -12.26 -1.82 0.57
CA LYS A 220 -11.14 -2.69 0.17
C LYS A 220 -9.87 -1.94 -0.26
N ARG A 221 -9.96 -0.65 -0.60
CA ARG A 221 -8.84 0.14 -1.12
C ARG A 221 -8.69 1.46 -0.38
N ALA A 222 -7.45 1.89 -0.19
CA ALA A 222 -7.10 3.20 0.37
C ALA A 222 -7.77 3.53 1.72
N ILE A 223 -8.09 2.51 2.52
CA ILE A 223 -8.73 2.63 3.83
C ILE A 223 -8.02 1.73 4.84
N LEU A 224 -7.87 2.22 6.07
CA LEU A 224 -7.47 1.44 7.23
C LEU A 224 -8.69 1.23 8.13
N PRO A 225 -9.36 0.06 8.05
CA PRO A 225 -10.62 -0.17 8.74
C PRO A 225 -10.40 -0.45 10.24
N ILE A 226 -11.11 0.29 11.08
CA ILE A 226 -11.26 0.00 12.51
C ILE A 226 -12.64 -0.64 12.69
N ILE A 227 -12.65 -1.97 12.81
CA ILE A 227 -13.89 -2.76 12.84
C ILE A 227 -14.44 -2.83 14.26
N LEU A 228 -15.64 -2.31 14.45
CA LEU A 228 -16.39 -2.35 15.70
C LEU A 228 -17.63 -3.21 15.51
N TYR A 229 -17.88 -4.14 16.43
CA TYR A 229 -19.07 -4.98 16.39
C TYR A 229 -19.90 -4.78 17.67
N ALA A 230 -21.08 -4.20 17.54
CA ALA A 230 -22.00 -3.92 18.64
C ALA A 230 -22.83 -5.16 19.02
N VAL A 231 -22.76 -5.57 20.28
CA VAL A 231 -23.36 -6.80 20.81
C VAL A 231 -24.41 -6.50 21.89
N SER A 232 -25.67 -6.85 21.64
CA SER A 232 -26.80 -6.70 22.59
C SER A 232 -27.12 -7.97 23.38
N LYS A 233 -26.80 -9.16 22.85
CA LYS A 233 -27.06 -10.46 23.48
C LYS A 233 -25.74 -11.16 23.86
N ASP A 234 -25.76 -12.09 24.81
CA ASP A 234 -24.54 -12.78 25.25
C ASP A 234 -24.02 -13.84 24.25
N ALA A 235 -24.75 -14.10 23.17
CA ALA A 235 -24.40 -15.04 22.11
C ALA A 235 -24.67 -14.46 20.71
N LEU A 236 -23.91 -14.93 19.73
CA LEU A 236 -24.10 -14.64 18.31
C LEU A 236 -24.92 -15.77 17.67
N SER A 237 -25.80 -15.44 16.71
CA SER A 237 -26.48 -16.46 15.89
C SER A 237 -25.56 -17.01 14.81
N ASP A 238 -25.87 -18.19 14.26
CA ASP A 238 -25.08 -18.80 13.18
C ASP A 238 -24.99 -17.90 11.94
N GLU A 239 -26.06 -17.17 11.62
CA GLU A 239 -26.07 -16.16 10.55
C GLU A 239 -25.09 -15.02 10.85
N GLN A 240 -25.06 -14.51 12.08
CA GLN A 240 -24.14 -13.45 12.50
C GLN A 240 -22.68 -13.92 12.48
N VAL A 241 -22.43 -15.19 12.83
CA VAL A 241 -21.09 -15.79 12.76
C VAL A 241 -20.64 -15.95 11.31
N SER A 242 -21.53 -16.41 10.42
CA SER A 242 -21.27 -16.50 8.98
C SER A 242 -20.94 -15.13 8.39
N ASP A 243 -21.74 -14.11 8.69
CA ASP A 243 -21.49 -12.73 8.25
C ASP A 243 -20.15 -12.19 8.78
N LEU A 244 -19.79 -12.48 10.04
CA LEU A 244 -18.50 -12.10 10.60
C LEU A 244 -17.31 -12.83 9.93
N GLN A 245 -17.48 -14.07 9.48
CA GLN A 245 -16.45 -14.79 8.71
C GLN A 245 -16.23 -14.10 7.36
N LYS A 246 -17.30 -13.75 6.66
CA LYS A 246 -17.23 -12.97 5.40
C LYS A 246 -16.55 -11.62 5.58
N VAL A 247 -16.83 -10.92 6.69
CA VAL A 247 -16.12 -9.67 7.04
C VAL A 247 -14.62 -9.91 7.20
N ARG A 248 -14.21 -10.98 7.88
CA ARG A 248 -12.78 -11.32 8.09
C ARG A 248 -12.07 -11.72 6.79
N GLU A 249 -12.79 -12.36 5.87
CA GLU A 249 -12.28 -12.70 4.55
C GLU A 249 -12.08 -11.45 3.69
N ALA A 250 -13.07 -10.54 3.71
CA ALA A 250 -13.01 -9.29 2.95
C ALA A 250 -11.99 -8.30 3.54
N LEU A 251 -11.92 -8.21 4.87
CA LEU A 251 -11.10 -7.27 5.63
C LEU A 251 -10.38 -8.05 6.75
N PRO A 252 -9.12 -8.47 6.55
CA PRO A 252 -8.37 -9.31 7.50
C PRO A 252 -7.81 -8.50 8.68
N PHE A 253 -8.68 -7.72 9.33
CA PHE A 253 -8.38 -6.85 10.46
C PHE A 253 -9.06 -7.36 11.74
N PRO A 254 -8.47 -7.09 12.92
CA PRO A 254 -9.06 -7.50 14.19
C PRO A 254 -10.37 -6.73 14.46
N VAL A 255 -11.27 -7.36 15.21
CA VAL A 255 -12.58 -6.79 15.54
C VAL A 255 -12.63 -6.39 17.01
N CYS A 256 -13.14 -5.19 17.31
CA CYS A 256 -13.46 -4.76 18.66
C CYS A 256 -14.95 -5.03 18.94
N PHE A 257 -15.24 -6.06 19.71
CA PHE A 257 -16.59 -6.39 20.14
C PHE A 257 -16.99 -5.49 21.31
N VAL A 258 -18.10 -4.77 21.19
CA VAL A 258 -18.57 -3.82 22.20
C VAL A 258 -19.93 -4.27 22.73
N ARG A 259 -20.00 -4.60 24.02
CA ARG A 259 -21.24 -4.91 24.71
C ARG A 259 -22.05 -3.62 24.85
N ILE A 260 -23.23 -3.61 24.23
CA ILE A 260 -24.20 -2.54 24.37
C ILE A 260 -25.19 -2.96 25.45
N PRO A 261 -25.47 -2.09 26.46
CA PRO A 261 -26.50 -2.40 27.45
C PRO A 261 -27.82 -2.53 26.70
N GLY A 262 -28.50 -3.67 26.87
CA GLY A 262 -29.83 -3.87 26.30
C GLY A 262 -30.77 -2.75 26.76
N GLY A 263 -31.73 -2.38 25.91
CA GLY A 263 -32.88 -1.61 26.37
C GLY A 263 -33.59 -2.34 27.53
N PRO A 264 -34.55 -1.69 28.22
CA PRO A 264 -35.26 -2.28 29.34
C PRO A 264 -35.86 -3.63 28.91
N SER A 265 -35.18 -4.70 29.28
CA SER A 265 -35.56 -6.08 29.03
C SER A 265 -36.19 -6.60 30.31
N ASP A 266 -37.18 -7.46 30.15
CA ASP A 266 -38.02 -7.96 31.24
C ASP A 266 -37.19 -8.37 32.47
N PRO A 267 -37.71 -8.13 33.69
CA PRO A 267 -37.07 -8.52 34.95
C PRO A 267 -36.86 -10.04 35.10
N ALA A 268 -37.27 -10.84 34.10
CA ALA A 268 -37.09 -12.28 34.02
C ALA A 268 -35.84 -12.71 33.20
N SER A 269 -35.13 -11.80 32.55
CA SER A 269 -33.88 -12.14 31.86
C SER A 269 -32.75 -12.34 32.88
N PRO A 270 -31.99 -13.46 32.81
CA PRO A 270 -30.88 -13.68 33.73
C PRO A 270 -29.85 -12.56 33.56
N GLU A 271 -29.41 -11.97 34.67
CA GLU A 271 -28.32 -10.99 34.70
C GLU A 271 -27.17 -11.48 33.80
N PRO A 272 -26.66 -10.66 32.87
CA PRO A 272 -25.64 -11.09 31.93
C PRO A 272 -24.41 -11.54 32.72
N SER A 273 -24.11 -12.84 32.65
CA SER A 273 -22.98 -13.39 33.41
C SER A 273 -21.70 -12.79 32.84
N ARG A 274 -20.93 -12.10 33.69
CA ARG A 274 -19.69 -11.42 33.29
C ARG A 274 -18.79 -12.41 32.55
N GLY A 275 -18.46 -12.11 31.30
CA GLY A 275 -17.62 -12.96 30.45
C GLY A 275 -18.32 -14.13 29.76
N ALA A 276 -19.66 -14.24 29.76
CA ALA A 276 -20.36 -15.17 28.86
C ALA A 276 -20.09 -14.86 27.39
N LEU A 277 -20.22 -13.59 27.01
CA LEU A 277 -19.89 -13.13 25.67
C LEU A 277 -18.44 -13.47 25.31
N TYR A 278 -17.49 -13.16 26.21
CA TYR A 278 -16.08 -13.50 25.99
C TYR A 278 -15.87 -15.00 25.77
N ARG A 279 -16.45 -15.86 26.63
CA ARG A 279 -16.35 -17.33 26.49
C ARG A 279 -16.94 -17.82 25.17
N HIS A 280 -18.07 -17.25 24.76
CA HIS A 280 -18.71 -17.61 23.50
C HIS A 280 -17.86 -17.18 22.30
N LEU A 281 -17.37 -15.94 22.27
CA LEU A 281 -16.47 -15.45 21.20
C LEU A 281 -15.15 -16.23 21.14
N GLN A 282 -14.63 -16.66 22.30
CA GLN A 282 -13.46 -17.53 22.37
C GLN A 282 -13.75 -18.91 21.78
N SER A 283 -14.93 -19.50 22.05
CA SER A 283 -15.32 -20.79 21.47
C SER A 283 -15.49 -20.77 19.95
N LEU A 284 -15.75 -19.58 19.38
CA LEU A 284 -15.86 -19.34 17.95
C LEU A 284 -14.52 -18.91 17.30
N GLU A 285 -13.43 -18.89 18.07
CA GLU A 285 -12.10 -18.42 17.62
C GLU A 285 -12.10 -16.99 17.04
N LEU A 286 -13.06 -16.17 17.49
CA LEU A 286 -13.17 -14.77 17.09
C LEU A 286 -12.27 -13.87 17.95
N VAL A 287 -11.91 -14.32 19.15
CA VAL A 287 -11.05 -13.64 20.13
C VAL A 287 -9.99 -14.65 20.62
N GLY A 288 -8.75 -14.18 20.83
CA GLY A 288 -7.64 -15.04 21.23
C GLY A 288 -7.74 -15.52 22.69
N ALA A 289 -7.20 -16.71 22.98
CA ALA A 289 -7.21 -17.31 24.32
C ALA A 289 -6.47 -16.48 25.39
N ALA A 290 -5.55 -15.60 24.97
CA ALA A 290 -4.78 -14.69 25.82
C ALA A 290 -5.41 -13.29 25.95
N ALA A 291 -6.58 -13.03 25.37
CA ALA A 291 -7.29 -11.75 25.45
C ALA A 291 -7.91 -11.47 26.85
N GLY A 292 -7.27 -11.98 27.91
CA GLY A 292 -7.56 -11.58 29.27
C GLY A 292 -7.21 -10.10 29.44
N ASN A 293 -8.20 -9.32 29.83
CA ASN A 293 -7.99 -7.95 30.28
C ASN A 293 -7.06 -7.96 31.50
N CYS A 294 -5.97 -7.20 31.51
CA CYS A 294 -5.22 -6.94 32.75
C CYS A 294 -6.18 -6.35 33.80
N ALA A 295 -5.80 -6.35 35.09
CA ALA A 295 -6.57 -5.66 36.14
C ALA A 295 -6.85 -4.17 35.82
N CYS A 296 -6.06 -3.57 34.93
CA CYS A 296 -6.24 -2.23 34.36
C CYS A 296 -7.27 -2.11 33.21
N GLY A 297 -7.70 -3.21 32.57
CA GLY A 297 -8.57 -3.22 31.40
C GLY A 297 -7.88 -3.07 30.04
N ALA A 298 -6.54 -3.11 30.00
CA ALA A 298 -5.77 -3.18 28.76
C ALA A 298 -5.61 -4.65 28.30
N PRO A 299 -5.59 -4.92 26.98
CA PRO A 299 -5.42 -6.28 26.48
C PRO A 299 -4.02 -6.80 26.85
N ALA A 300 -3.91 -8.01 27.38
CA ALA A 300 -2.62 -8.71 27.46
C ALA A 300 -2.20 -9.11 26.03
N GLN A 301 -1.00 -8.72 25.58
CA GLN A 301 -0.60 -8.91 24.19
C GLN A 301 0.76 -9.58 24.06
N THR A 302 0.80 -10.63 23.25
CA THR A 302 2.01 -11.24 22.71
C THR A 302 2.53 -10.45 21.51
N PRO A 303 3.86 -10.26 21.37
CA PRO A 303 4.43 -9.58 20.20
C PRO A 303 4.15 -10.36 18.91
N GLY A 304 3.67 -9.66 17.87
CA GLY A 304 3.65 -10.16 16.49
C GLY A 304 2.28 -10.38 15.82
N ARG A 305 1.14 -10.38 16.54
CA ARG A 305 -0.19 -10.44 15.89
C ARG A 305 -1.25 -9.72 16.71
N MET A 306 -1.89 -8.71 16.11
CA MET A 306 -3.00 -8.01 16.73
C MET A 306 -4.21 -8.94 16.84
N GLN A 307 -4.86 -8.97 17.99
CA GLN A 307 -6.01 -9.83 18.28
C GLN A 307 -7.28 -8.99 18.45
N SER A 308 -8.43 -9.59 18.13
CA SER A 308 -9.73 -9.03 18.46
C SER A 308 -9.89 -8.88 19.97
N VAL A 309 -10.66 -7.88 20.41
CA VAL A 309 -10.84 -7.52 21.82
C VAL A 309 -12.32 -7.40 22.18
N VAL A 310 -12.64 -7.54 23.46
CA VAL A 310 -14.02 -7.42 23.98
C VAL A 310 -14.09 -6.28 24.99
N ALA A 311 -14.95 -5.30 24.73
CA ALA A 311 -15.32 -4.23 25.63
C ALA A 311 -16.67 -4.56 26.30
N GLU A 312 -16.62 -5.07 27.52
CA GLU A 312 -17.81 -5.48 28.32
C GLU A 312 -18.68 -4.31 28.81
N SER A 313 -18.15 -3.08 28.81
CA SER A 313 -18.85 -1.90 29.34
C SER A 313 -18.61 -0.68 28.47
N LEU A 314 -19.70 -0.05 28.05
CA LEU A 314 -19.72 1.16 27.23
C LEU A 314 -19.08 2.37 27.95
N GLU A 315 -19.26 2.47 29.28
CA GLU A 315 -18.62 3.52 30.10
C GLU A 315 -17.09 3.41 30.09
N ARG A 316 -16.58 2.19 29.97
CA ARG A 316 -15.14 1.89 29.92
C ARG A 316 -14.62 1.76 28.48
N LEU A 317 -15.43 2.06 27.47
CA LEU A 317 -15.07 1.90 26.06
C LEU A 317 -13.76 2.62 25.73
N GLN A 318 -13.54 3.82 26.26
CA GLN A 318 -12.28 4.56 26.08
C GLN A 318 -11.04 3.75 26.45
N ARG A 319 -11.09 2.97 27.55
CA ARG A 319 -9.93 2.21 28.04
C ARG A 319 -9.57 1.04 27.14
N VAL A 320 -10.50 0.56 26.31
CA VAL A 320 -10.29 -0.57 25.39
C VAL A 320 -10.09 -0.08 23.96
N LEU A 321 -10.97 0.79 23.48
CA LEU A 321 -10.99 1.25 22.10
C LEU A 321 -9.81 2.15 21.75
N VAL A 322 -9.39 3.06 22.65
CA VAL A 322 -8.25 3.95 22.36
C VAL A 322 -6.94 3.15 22.20
N PRO A 323 -6.57 2.25 23.11
CA PRO A 323 -5.40 1.38 22.92
C PRO A 323 -5.52 0.48 21.69
N PHE A 324 -6.70 -0.10 21.45
CA PHE A 324 -6.97 -0.93 20.27
C PHE A 324 -6.71 -0.16 18.97
N ALA A 325 -7.36 0.99 18.80
CA ALA A 325 -7.17 1.84 17.62
C ALA A 325 -5.71 2.27 17.48
N ARG A 326 -5.08 2.75 18.55
CA ARG A 326 -3.68 3.18 18.51
C ARG A 326 -2.74 2.07 18.07
N GLN A 327 -2.93 0.86 18.59
CA GLN A 327 -2.11 -0.28 18.21
C GLN A 327 -2.29 -0.65 16.75
N LEU A 328 -3.53 -0.66 16.24
CA LEU A 328 -3.81 -0.96 14.84
C LEU A 328 -3.08 0.04 13.92
N LEU A 329 -3.26 1.32 14.21
CA LEU A 329 -2.64 2.43 13.49
C LEU A 329 -1.10 2.35 13.55
N GLN A 330 -0.53 2.07 14.73
CA GLN A 330 0.92 1.97 14.92
C GLN A 330 1.51 0.73 14.25
N SER A 331 0.85 -0.43 14.35
CA SER A 331 1.33 -1.67 13.74
C SER A 331 1.50 -1.51 12.23
N GLN A 332 0.50 -0.93 11.56
CA GLN A 332 0.55 -0.65 10.13
C GLN A 332 1.68 0.33 9.76
N GLN A 333 1.85 1.41 10.54
CA GLN A 333 2.92 2.37 10.30
C GLN A 333 4.31 1.79 10.51
N VAL A 334 4.49 0.99 11.57
CA VAL A 334 5.77 0.34 11.87
C VAL A 334 6.11 -0.68 10.80
N GLU A 335 5.13 -1.48 10.35
CA GLU A 335 5.32 -2.45 9.28
C GLU A 335 5.74 -1.77 7.97
N ALA A 336 5.01 -0.74 7.55
CA ALA A 336 5.35 0.02 6.33
C ALA A 336 6.69 0.75 6.44
N ALA A 337 7.01 1.34 7.60
CA ALA A 337 8.30 1.99 7.82
C ALA A 337 9.46 0.98 7.85
N THR A 338 9.25 -0.20 8.43
CA THR A 338 10.24 -1.28 8.45
C THR A 338 10.50 -1.81 7.05
N LEU A 339 9.45 -2.00 6.25
CA LEU A 339 9.59 -2.41 4.86
C LEU A 339 10.34 -1.35 4.04
N LEU A 340 9.98 -0.07 4.18
CA LEU A 340 10.67 1.03 3.50
C LEU A 340 12.15 1.10 3.91
N ASN A 341 12.44 0.93 5.20
CA ASN A 341 13.81 0.87 5.70
C ASN A 341 14.58 -0.34 5.12
N ALA A 342 13.94 -1.52 5.02
CA ALA A 342 14.56 -2.69 4.41
C ALA A 342 14.90 -2.44 2.93
N VAL A 343 14.01 -1.76 2.19
CA VAL A 343 14.29 -1.32 0.81
C VAL A 343 15.52 -0.40 0.77
N HIS A 344 15.60 0.58 1.66
CA HIS A 344 16.75 1.49 1.75
C HIS A 344 18.05 0.76 2.11
N CYS A 345 18.03 -0.16 3.07
CA CYS A 345 19.20 -0.95 3.45
C CYS A 345 19.72 -1.82 2.29
N ARG A 346 18.83 -2.58 1.63
CA ARG A 346 19.21 -3.40 0.46
C ARG A 346 19.88 -2.55 -0.62
N TRP A 347 19.40 -1.33 -0.78
CA TRP A 347 19.92 -0.41 -1.77
C TRP A 347 21.27 0.19 -1.36
N LEU A 348 21.44 0.59 -0.10
CA LEU A 348 22.75 1.01 0.42
C LEU A 348 23.80 -0.08 0.24
N ASP A 349 23.44 -1.35 0.47
CA ASP A 349 24.34 -2.48 0.24
C ASP A 349 24.75 -2.61 -1.24
N LEU A 350 23.81 -2.43 -2.18
CA LEU A 350 24.12 -2.39 -3.62
C LEU A 350 25.10 -1.25 -3.96
N PHE A 351 24.90 -0.06 -3.37
CA PHE A 351 25.77 1.10 -3.59
C PHE A 351 27.19 0.86 -3.09
N ILE A 352 27.30 0.32 -1.89
CA ILE A 352 28.59 0.02 -1.27
C ILE A 352 29.33 -1.00 -2.13
N ASN A 353 28.66 -2.08 -2.56
CA ASN A 353 29.28 -3.09 -3.41
C ASN A 353 29.69 -2.54 -4.77
N GLN A 354 28.83 -1.75 -5.43
CA GLN A 354 29.17 -1.11 -6.71
C GLN A 354 30.33 -0.13 -6.59
N ALA A 355 30.43 0.62 -5.49
CA ALA A 355 31.56 1.51 -5.24
C ALA A 355 32.86 0.72 -5.04
N PHE A 356 32.83 -0.41 -4.33
CA PHE A 356 34.00 -1.28 -4.17
C PHE A 356 34.45 -1.91 -5.49
N ASP A 357 33.51 -2.39 -6.32
CA ASP A 357 33.83 -2.94 -7.63
C ASP A 357 34.42 -1.86 -8.55
N MET A 358 33.82 -0.67 -8.58
CA MET A 358 34.36 0.47 -9.35
C MET A 358 35.75 0.89 -8.86
N GLN A 359 35.99 0.93 -7.55
CA GLN A 359 37.32 1.24 -7.00
C GLN A 359 38.36 0.17 -7.40
N ARG A 360 37.97 -1.11 -7.38
CA ARG A 360 38.83 -2.21 -7.82
C ARG A 360 39.14 -2.08 -9.32
N ASP A 361 38.14 -1.81 -10.14
CA ASP A 361 38.30 -1.66 -11.59
C ASP A 361 39.18 -0.47 -11.95
N LEU A 362 39.06 0.66 -11.24
CA LEU A 362 39.93 1.82 -11.40
C LEU A 362 41.40 1.52 -11.08
N GLN A 363 41.68 0.55 -10.21
CA GLN A 363 43.05 0.15 -9.88
C GLN A 363 43.60 -0.92 -10.83
N ILE A 364 42.78 -1.88 -11.22
CA ILE A 364 43.19 -3.04 -12.02
C ILE A 364 43.27 -2.69 -13.51
N THR A 365 42.30 -1.93 -14.02
CA THR A 365 42.17 -1.64 -15.47
C THR A 365 43.39 -0.94 -16.06
N PRO A 366 43.98 0.11 -15.43
CA PRO A 366 45.19 0.74 -15.95
C PRO A 366 46.37 -0.23 -16.06
N ARG A 367 46.56 -1.09 -15.05
CA ARG A 367 47.63 -2.11 -15.06
C ARG A 367 47.44 -3.14 -16.16
N ARG A 368 46.19 -3.56 -16.41
CA ARG A 368 45.88 -4.48 -17.52
C ARG A 368 46.11 -3.83 -18.87
N LEU A 369 45.78 -2.54 -19.02
CA LEU A 369 46.05 -1.76 -20.23
C LEU A 369 47.55 -1.61 -20.49
N GLU A 370 48.34 -1.26 -19.47
CA GLU A 370 49.80 -1.17 -19.56
C GLU A 370 50.41 -2.52 -19.98
N TYR A 371 50.00 -3.61 -19.32
CA TYR A 371 50.45 -4.96 -19.69
C TYR A 371 50.08 -5.32 -21.13
N THR A 372 48.86 -5.00 -21.57
CA THR A 372 48.41 -5.29 -22.94
C THR A 372 49.24 -4.48 -23.94
N ARG A 373 49.53 -3.22 -23.65
CA ARG A 373 50.36 -2.34 -24.48
C ARG A 373 51.82 -2.82 -24.55
N GLU A 374 52.37 -3.33 -23.45
CA GLU A 374 53.71 -3.92 -23.42
C GLU A 374 53.76 -5.18 -24.31
N LYS A 375 52.76 -6.07 -24.20
CA LYS A 375 52.66 -7.27 -25.05
C LYS A 375 52.43 -6.94 -26.52
N GLU A 376 51.66 -5.90 -26.83
CA GLU A 376 51.51 -5.40 -28.19
C GLU A 376 52.84 -4.87 -28.74
N GLY A 377 53.62 -4.16 -27.92
CA GLY A 377 54.97 -3.70 -28.26
C GLY A 377 55.95 -4.84 -28.55
N GLU A 378 56.00 -5.86 -27.68
CA GLU A 378 56.80 -7.06 -27.90
C GLU A 378 56.44 -7.76 -29.22
N LEU A 379 55.13 -7.90 -29.48
CA LEU A 379 54.63 -8.52 -30.70
C LEU A 379 55.02 -7.72 -31.96
N PHE A 380 54.88 -6.39 -31.89
CA PHE A 380 55.26 -5.48 -32.97
C PHE A 380 56.76 -5.56 -33.27
N SER A 381 57.62 -5.52 -32.26
CA SER A 381 59.07 -5.65 -32.43
C SER A 381 59.44 -7.01 -33.03
N SER A 382 58.81 -8.10 -32.59
CA SER A 382 59.02 -9.43 -33.15
C SER A 382 58.61 -9.50 -34.62
N LEU A 383 57.43 -8.97 -34.97
CA LEU A 383 56.95 -8.91 -36.35
C LEU A 383 57.89 -8.09 -37.24
N MET A 384 58.38 -6.95 -36.75
CA MET A 384 59.27 -6.08 -37.50
C MET A 384 60.65 -6.71 -37.72
N ALA A 385 61.17 -7.44 -36.73
CA ALA A 385 62.40 -8.21 -36.88
C ALA A 385 62.27 -9.31 -37.94
N ILE A 386 61.14 -10.03 -37.96
CA ILE A 386 60.84 -11.05 -38.97
C ILE A 386 60.74 -10.40 -40.36
N ALA A 387 60.01 -9.27 -40.47
CA ALA A 387 59.85 -8.55 -41.73
C ALA A 387 61.19 -8.05 -42.28
N ASN A 388 62.02 -7.42 -41.45
CA ASN A 388 63.35 -6.94 -41.84
C ASN A 388 64.26 -8.09 -42.31
N ARG A 389 64.26 -9.21 -41.58
CA ARG A 389 65.02 -10.40 -41.99
C ARG A 389 64.54 -10.93 -43.34
N LYS A 390 63.22 -11.01 -43.55
CA LYS A 390 62.64 -11.44 -44.83
C LYS A 390 62.95 -10.48 -45.98
N GLN A 391 63.00 -9.18 -45.70
CA GLN A 391 63.39 -8.18 -46.68
C GLN A 391 64.84 -8.34 -47.11
N GLU A 392 65.76 -8.61 -46.18
CA GLU A 392 67.16 -8.86 -46.53
C GLU A 392 67.33 -10.20 -47.28
N GLU A 393 66.63 -11.27 -46.87
CA GLU A 393 66.60 -12.55 -47.61
C GLU A 393 66.11 -12.36 -49.06
N MET A 394 65.04 -11.58 -49.26
CA MET A 394 64.56 -11.25 -50.62
C MET A 394 65.59 -10.44 -51.42
N LYS A 395 66.27 -9.49 -50.79
CA LYS A 395 67.31 -8.69 -51.44
C LYS A 395 68.51 -9.56 -51.85
N GLU A 396 68.96 -10.47 -51.00
CA GLU A 396 70.02 -11.43 -51.33
C GLU A 396 69.62 -12.31 -52.51
N MET A 397 68.41 -12.87 -52.52
CA MET A 397 67.90 -13.65 -53.66
C MET A 397 67.87 -12.85 -54.98
N ILE A 398 67.46 -11.58 -54.93
CA ILE A 398 67.45 -10.71 -56.12
C ILE A 398 68.89 -10.48 -56.62
N VAL A 399 69.82 -10.18 -55.71
CA VAL A 399 71.23 -9.95 -56.07
C VAL A 399 71.84 -11.23 -56.66
N GLU A 400 71.60 -12.38 -56.04
CA GLU A 400 72.08 -13.67 -56.51
C GLU A 400 71.53 -13.97 -57.92
N THR A 401 70.21 -13.81 -58.12
CA THR A 401 69.56 -14.00 -59.43
C THR A 401 70.09 -13.05 -60.49
N LEU A 402 70.25 -11.76 -60.18
CA LEU A 402 70.85 -10.78 -61.10
C LEU A 402 72.30 -11.13 -61.44
N SER A 403 73.06 -11.62 -60.45
CA SER A 403 74.46 -12.01 -60.66
C SER A 403 74.59 -13.27 -61.52
N SER A 404 73.71 -14.27 -61.35
CA SER A 404 73.70 -15.47 -62.20
C SER A 404 73.26 -15.15 -63.62
N MET A 405 72.30 -14.23 -63.77
CA MET A 405 71.84 -13.78 -65.08
C MET A 405 72.81 -12.81 -65.77
N LYS A 406 73.76 -12.21 -65.04
CA LYS A 406 74.69 -11.19 -65.57
C LYS A 406 75.52 -11.73 -66.73
N GLU A 407 76.06 -12.93 -66.61
CA GLU A 407 76.91 -13.53 -67.66
C GLU A 407 76.08 -13.85 -68.91
N GLN A 408 74.89 -14.45 -68.74
CA GLN A 408 73.94 -14.68 -69.84
C GLN A 408 73.48 -13.38 -70.51
N LEU A 409 73.13 -12.35 -69.74
CA LEU A 409 72.72 -11.06 -70.29
C LEU A 409 73.86 -10.33 -71.02
N LEU A 410 75.10 -10.47 -70.56
CA LEU A 410 76.28 -9.92 -71.25
C LEU A 410 76.56 -10.68 -72.55
N GLU A 411 76.36 -12.00 -72.55
CA GLU A 411 76.51 -12.85 -73.74
C GLU A 411 75.40 -12.56 -74.76
N ASP A 412 74.14 -12.45 -74.32
CA ASP A 412 73.00 -12.04 -75.15
C ASP A 412 73.18 -10.60 -75.68
N ALA A 413 73.72 -9.67 -74.88
CA ALA A 413 74.03 -8.31 -75.30
C ALA A 413 75.21 -8.23 -76.29
N ALA A 414 76.21 -9.10 -76.17
CA ALA A 414 77.29 -9.21 -77.15
C ALA A 414 76.80 -9.80 -78.49
N ASN A 415 75.77 -10.67 -78.43
CA ASN A 415 75.15 -11.29 -79.59
C ASN A 415 74.00 -10.45 -80.21
N LEU A 416 73.60 -9.35 -79.57
CA LEU A 416 72.63 -8.41 -80.12
C LEU A 416 73.24 -7.62 -81.29
N GLN A 417 72.73 -7.85 -82.49
CA GLN A 417 73.00 -6.99 -83.64
C GLN A 417 72.24 -5.67 -83.48
N PHE A 418 72.95 -4.56 -83.30
CA PHE A 418 72.37 -3.22 -83.36
C PHE A 418 71.91 -2.91 -84.79
N THR A 419 70.62 -3.08 -85.07
CA THR A 419 70.00 -2.63 -86.31
C THR A 419 69.64 -1.14 -86.21
N GLY A 420 70.59 -0.30 -86.62
CA GLY A 420 70.30 0.95 -87.35
C GLY A 420 70.21 2.26 -86.55
N VAL A 421 71.36 2.93 -86.37
CA VAL A 421 71.41 4.36 -86.70
C VAL A 421 72.39 4.51 -87.86
N LEU A 422 71.84 4.55 -89.08
CA LEU A 422 72.54 5.03 -90.25
C LEU A 422 72.73 6.54 -90.10
N SER A 423 73.98 6.96 -89.90
CA SER A 423 74.43 8.27 -90.36
C SER A 423 74.30 8.30 -91.88
N LEU A 424 73.34 9.07 -92.41
CA LEU A 424 73.45 9.61 -93.76
C LEU A 424 74.34 10.86 -93.69
N PHE A 425 75.56 10.74 -94.20
CA PHE A 425 76.25 11.88 -94.81
C PHE A 425 75.65 12.05 -96.22
N ILE A 426 74.80 13.07 -96.38
CA ILE A 426 74.76 14.12 -97.41
C ILE A 426 73.64 15.08 -97.02
#